data_AF-A0A957VPF8-F1
#
_entry.id   AF-A0A957VPF8-F1
#
_cell.length_a   1.000
_cell.length_b   1.000
_cell.length_c   1.000
_cell.angle_alpha   90.00
_cell.angle_beta   90.00
_cell.angle_gamma   90.00
#
_symmetry.space_group_name_H-M   'P 1'
#
loop_
_entity.id
_entity.type
_entity.pdbx_description
1 polymer ?
#
loop_
_entity_poly.entity_id
_entity_poly.type
_entity_poly.pdbx_seq_one_letter_code
_entity_poly.pdbx_strand_id
1 'polypeptide(L)'
;GAHTSTLIACSVCGTRGCVQCTTACDACGAPLCREHAQPAGTCDHVICPQHDATCAIGGEHACPVCRTTCSICDRPYCDEHSQRCKRCQQEYCSECVRLSGLCDVCAHIDRDGTFVALVDEPCARDVRVQLIMSNYRWVKLESTHLIHYVGRDTSMQAALIVVAKTQAGTPDGAEPGGEAIGPRVRKVAKLGMLDTPYRERWALS
;
A
#
# COMPACT_ATOMS: atom_id res chain seq x y z
N GLY A 1 28.93 -13.81 -39.74
CA GLY A 1 28.78 -14.59 -38.49
C GLY A 1 27.32 -14.86 -38.27
N ALA A 2 26.95 -16.10 -37.97
CA ALA A 2 25.56 -16.42 -37.66
C ALA A 2 25.22 -15.83 -36.29
N HIS A 3 24.38 -14.79 -36.26
CA HIS A 3 23.79 -14.32 -35.02
C HIS A 3 22.70 -15.33 -34.63
N THR A 4 23.01 -16.20 -33.67
CA THR A 4 22.03 -17.08 -33.05
C THR A 4 21.15 -16.20 -32.15
N SER A 5 20.18 -15.51 -32.76
CA SER A 5 19.23 -14.68 -32.05
C SER A 5 18.39 -15.57 -31.14
N THR A 6 18.60 -15.45 -29.83
CA THR A 6 17.72 -16.09 -28.84
C THR A 6 16.33 -15.51 -29.00
N LEU A 7 15.35 -16.39 -29.25
CA LEU A 7 13.95 -16.00 -29.41
C LEU A 7 13.19 -16.21 -28.10
N ILE A 8 12.45 -15.19 -27.68
CA ILE A 8 11.60 -15.19 -26.49
C ILE A 8 10.14 -15.25 -26.96
N ALA A 9 9.34 -16.12 -26.35
CA ALA A 9 7.92 -16.24 -26.64
C ALA A 9 7.11 -15.24 -25.81
N CYS A 10 6.14 -14.58 -26.45
CA CYS A 10 5.15 -13.76 -25.76
C CYS A 10 4.31 -14.63 -24.80
N SER A 11 4.13 -14.17 -23.56
CA SER A 11 3.35 -14.88 -22.54
C SER A 11 1.85 -14.90 -22.83
N VAL A 12 1.36 -14.02 -23.71
CA VAL A 12 -0.08 -13.91 -24.05
C VAL A 12 -0.45 -14.78 -25.26
N CYS A 13 0.33 -14.72 -26.34
CA CYS A 13 -0.01 -15.40 -27.60
C CYS A 13 1.02 -16.44 -28.07
N GLY A 14 2.16 -16.59 -27.39
CA GLY A 14 3.22 -17.52 -27.78
C GLY A 14 4.09 -17.08 -28.96
N THR A 15 3.75 -15.99 -29.66
CA THR A 15 4.55 -15.46 -30.77
C THR A 15 5.98 -15.17 -30.32
N ARG A 16 6.96 -15.65 -31.10
CA ARG A 16 8.38 -15.53 -30.79
C ARG A 16 8.98 -14.27 -31.42
N GLY A 17 9.65 -13.47 -30.61
CA GLY A 17 10.43 -12.30 -31.05
C GLY A 17 11.86 -12.40 -30.57
N CYS A 18 12.77 -11.64 -31.19
CA CYS A 18 14.10 -11.44 -30.60
C CYS A 18 13.99 -10.53 -29.37
N VAL A 19 15.04 -10.51 -28.54
CA VAL A 19 15.10 -9.69 -27.32
C VAL A 19 14.80 -8.22 -27.55
N GLN A 20 15.11 -7.68 -28.74
CA GLN A 20 14.84 -6.28 -29.10
C GLN A 20 13.40 -6.01 -29.53
N CYS A 21 12.65 -7.05 -29.93
CA CYS A 21 11.26 -6.94 -30.36
C CYS A 21 10.26 -7.34 -29.26
N THR A 22 10.76 -7.85 -28.13
CA THR A 22 9.96 -8.19 -26.96
C THR A 22 10.26 -7.21 -25.84
N THR A 23 9.24 -6.84 -25.07
CA THR A 23 9.40 -6.10 -23.81
C THR A 23 8.89 -6.96 -22.65
N ALA A 24 9.08 -6.51 -21.41
CA ALA A 24 8.52 -7.17 -20.24
C ALA A 24 7.32 -6.38 -19.70
N CYS A 25 6.37 -7.07 -19.11
CA CYS A 25 5.35 -6.43 -18.27
C CYS A 25 6.03 -5.88 -17.01
N ASP A 26 5.84 -4.60 -16.70
CA ASP A 26 6.43 -3.97 -15.52
C ASP A 26 5.81 -4.49 -14.20
N ALA A 27 4.62 -5.10 -14.25
CA ALA A 27 3.95 -5.65 -13.07
C ALA A 27 4.42 -7.07 -12.71
N CYS A 28 4.69 -7.94 -13.70
CA CYS A 28 5.02 -9.35 -13.45
C CYS A 28 6.29 -9.87 -14.14
N GLY A 29 6.96 -9.05 -14.96
CA GLY A 29 8.16 -9.42 -15.71
C GLY A 29 7.90 -10.33 -16.92
N ALA A 30 6.65 -10.71 -17.20
CA ALA A 30 6.34 -11.62 -18.30
C ALA A 30 6.69 -10.99 -19.67
N PRO A 31 7.28 -11.75 -20.61
CA PRO A 31 7.65 -11.25 -21.92
C PRO A 31 6.42 -10.99 -22.81
N LEU A 32 6.37 -9.84 -23.45
CA LEU A 32 5.27 -9.38 -24.30
C LEU A 32 5.78 -9.05 -25.70
N CYS A 33 5.04 -9.47 -26.73
CA CYS A 33 5.24 -8.93 -28.07
C CYS A 33 4.64 -7.52 -28.19
N ARG A 34 4.99 -6.80 -29.25
CA ARG A 34 4.55 -5.41 -29.49
C ARG A 34 3.02 -5.22 -29.45
N GLU A 35 2.23 -6.23 -29.83
CA GLU A 35 0.76 -6.13 -29.81
C GLU A 35 0.18 -6.23 -28.40
N HIS A 36 0.81 -7.02 -27.53
CA HIS A 36 0.35 -7.25 -26.15
C HIS A 36 1.06 -6.36 -25.13
N ALA A 37 2.02 -5.54 -25.58
CA ALA A 37 2.71 -4.54 -24.81
C ALA A 37 1.96 -3.21 -24.91
N GLN A 38 1.01 -2.98 -23.99
CA GLN A 38 0.23 -1.75 -23.96
C GLN A 38 0.76 -0.80 -22.88
N PRO A 39 0.88 0.50 -23.17
CA PRO A 39 1.21 1.49 -22.15
C PRO A 39 0.04 1.65 -21.17
N ALA A 40 0.37 1.83 -19.90
CA ALA A 40 -0.57 1.92 -18.80
C ALA A 40 -1.17 3.34 -18.69
N GLY A 41 -2.15 3.67 -19.54
CA GLY A 41 -2.83 4.96 -19.51
C GLY A 41 -1.86 6.11 -19.80
N THR A 42 -1.64 7.00 -18.82
CA THR A 42 -0.79 8.20 -18.97
C THR A 42 0.67 8.02 -18.53
N CYS A 43 1.06 6.83 -18.08
CA CYS A 43 2.45 6.56 -17.68
C CYS A 43 3.15 5.62 -18.68
N ASP A 44 4.49 5.64 -18.65
CA ASP A 44 5.33 4.88 -19.60
C ASP A 44 5.44 3.39 -19.26
N HIS A 45 4.75 2.91 -18.21
CA HIS A 45 4.79 1.50 -17.84
C HIS A 45 4.08 0.64 -18.88
N VAL A 46 4.68 -0.48 -19.22
CA VAL A 46 4.11 -1.50 -20.10
C VAL A 46 3.48 -2.61 -19.27
N ILE A 47 2.22 -2.92 -19.56
CA ILE A 47 1.47 -3.95 -18.84
C ILE A 47 0.85 -4.94 -19.81
N CYS A 48 0.74 -6.19 -19.35
CA CYS A 48 0.04 -7.23 -20.08
C CYS A 48 -1.47 -7.11 -19.84
N PRO A 49 -2.32 -7.71 -20.70
CA PRO A 49 -3.77 -7.68 -20.53
C PRO A 49 -4.28 -8.22 -19.18
N GLN A 50 -3.50 -9.08 -18.51
CA GLN A 50 -3.86 -9.58 -17.17
C GLN A 50 -3.69 -8.53 -16.07
N HIS A 51 -2.78 -7.57 -16.27
CA HIS A 51 -2.52 -6.47 -15.34
C HIS A 51 -3.12 -5.14 -15.82
N ASP A 52 -3.89 -5.17 -16.90
CA ASP A 52 -4.72 -4.04 -17.30
C ASP A 52 -5.86 -3.91 -16.28
N ALA A 53 -5.81 -2.86 -15.49
CA ALA A 53 -6.76 -2.61 -14.43
C ALA A 53 -7.49 -1.29 -14.70
N THR A 54 -8.79 -1.28 -14.43
CA THR A 54 -9.63 -0.09 -14.57
C THR A 54 -9.97 0.48 -13.20
N CYS A 55 -10.04 1.80 -13.10
CA CYS A 55 -10.43 2.51 -11.91
C CYS A 55 -11.87 2.15 -11.55
N ALA A 56 -12.08 1.65 -10.34
CA ALA A 56 -13.41 1.25 -9.88
C ALA A 56 -14.37 2.43 -9.61
N ILE A 57 -13.90 3.67 -9.77
CA ILE A 57 -14.68 4.90 -9.53
C ILE A 57 -15.07 5.54 -10.87
N GLY A 58 -14.10 5.79 -11.75
CA GLY A 58 -14.34 6.47 -13.03
C GLY A 58 -14.23 5.60 -14.28
N GLY A 59 -13.84 4.32 -14.16
CA GLY A 59 -13.63 3.42 -15.30
C GLY A 59 -12.32 3.63 -16.08
N GLU A 60 -11.63 4.75 -15.85
CA GLU A 60 -10.35 5.08 -16.48
C GLU A 60 -9.24 4.08 -16.14
N HIS A 61 -8.21 4.01 -16.99
CA HIS A 61 -7.08 3.12 -16.76
C HIS A 61 -6.35 3.39 -15.42
N ALA A 62 -6.10 2.34 -14.65
CA ALA A 62 -5.39 2.38 -13.36
C ALA A 62 -4.11 1.55 -13.46
N CYS A 63 -2.94 2.21 -13.51
CA CYS A 63 -1.67 1.52 -13.62
C CYS A 63 -1.31 0.80 -12.30
N PRO A 64 -1.22 -0.54 -12.27
CA PRO A 64 -0.91 -1.30 -11.06
C PRO A 64 0.53 -1.08 -10.54
N VAL A 65 1.41 -0.56 -11.40
CA VAL A 65 2.82 -0.27 -11.06
C VAL A 65 2.94 1.09 -10.36
N CYS A 66 2.28 2.11 -10.91
CA CYS A 66 2.22 3.43 -10.27
C CYS A 66 1.49 3.37 -8.93
N ARG A 67 0.39 2.61 -8.89
CA ARG A 67 -0.50 2.53 -7.74
C ARG A 67 -1.05 1.12 -7.63
N THR A 68 -0.95 0.56 -6.43
CA THR A 68 -1.65 -0.69 -6.12
C THR A 68 -3.15 -0.41 -5.93
N THR A 69 -3.85 -1.39 -5.38
CA THR A 69 -5.22 -1.21 -4.91
C THR A 69 -5.30 -0.32 -3.65
N CYS A 70 -6.49 0.23 -3.40
CA CYS A 70 -6.76 1.02 -2.20
C CYS A 70 -6.53 0.16 -0.95
N SER A 71 -5.73 0.68 0.00
CA SER A 71 -5.41 -0.03 1.24
C SER A 71 -6.60 -0.31 2.17
N ILE A 72 -7.77 0.24 1.87
CA ILE A 72 -9.02 0.09 2.66
C ILE A 72 -10.02 -0.82 1.95
N CYS A 73 -10.30 -0.61 0.66
CA CYS A 73 -11.34 -1.35 -0.06
C CYS A 73 -10.81 -2.31 -1.12
N ASP A 74 -9.49 -2.39 -1.30
CA ASP A 74 -8.80 -3.27 -2.26
C ASP A 74 -9.19 -3.07 -3.73
N ARG A 75 -9.85 -1.96 -4.07
CA ARG A 75 -10.19 -1.63 -5.46
C ARG A 75 -9.08 -0.82 -6.13
N PRO A 76 -8.78 -1.07 -7.41
CA PRO A 76 -7.91 -0.21 -8.22
C PRO A 76 -8.53 1.18 -8.39
N TYR A 77 -7.68 2.20 -8.41
CA TYR A 77 -8.09 3.58 -8.62
C TYR A 77 -7.03 4.32 -9.45
N CYS A 78 -7.49 5.22 -10.33
CA CYS A 78 -6.59 6.05 -11.13
C CYS A 78 -6.11 7.27 -10.34
N ASP A 79 -5.24 8.05 -10.97
CA ASP A 79 -4.61 9.23 -10.39
C ASP A 79 -5.60 10.31 -9.95
N GLU A 80 -6.62 10.57 -10.77
CA GLU A 80 -7.72 11.48 -10.45
C GLU A 80 -8.58 10.93 -9.31
N HIS A 81 -8.75 9.61 -9.31
CA HIS A 81 -9.32 8.72 -8.29
C HIS A 81 -8.66 8.75 -6.90
N SER A 82 -7.61 9.55 -6.69
CA SER A 82 -6.75 9.42 -5.53
C SER A 82 -6.86 10.57 -4.54
N GLN A 83 -6.72 10.26 -3.25
CA GLN A 83 -6.67 11.27 -2.21
C GLN A 83 -5.73 10.89 -1.07
N ARG A 84 -5.01 11.89 -0.56
CA ARG A 84 -4.08 11.72 0.56
C ARG A 84 -4.76 12.06 1.88
N CYS A 85 -4.66 11.16 2.87
CA CYS A 85 -5.17 11.42 4.21
C CYS A 85 -4.31 12.45 4.95
N LYS A 86 -4.94 13.48 5.52
CA LYS A 86 -4.24 14.54 6.28
C LYS A 86 -3.49 14.03 7.52
N ARG A 87 -3.96 12.94 8.15
CA ARG A 87 -3.35 12.37 9.37
C ARG A 87 -2.22 11.40 9.04
N CYS A 88 -2.51 10.32 8.31
CA CYS A 88 -1.51 9.29 8.01
C CYS A 88 -0.64 9.60 6.79
N GLN A 89 -1.05 10.55 5.95
CA GLN A 89 -0.36 10.94 4.71
C GLN A 89 -0.19 9.79 3.71
N GLN A 90 -0.88 8.67 3.92
CA GLN A 90 -1.02 7.63 2.93
C GLN A 90 -2.05 8.05 1.88
N GLU A 91 -1.89 7.49 0.69
CA GLU A 91 -2.81 7.66 -0.42
C GLU A 91 -3.84 6.53 -0.42
N TYR A 92 -5.07 6.87 -0.81
CA TYR A 92 -6.20 5.97 -0.93
C TYR A 92 -7.03 6.37 -2.15
N CYS A 93 -8.02 5.55 -2.51
CA CYS A 93 -9.06 6.03 -3.39
C CYS A 93 -9.88 7.14 -2.72
N SER A 94 -10.40 8.07 -3.51
CA SER A 94 -11.16 9.22 -3.04
C SER A 94 -12.40 8.83 -2.22
N GLU A 95 -13.04 7.69 -2.52
CA GLU A 95 -14.19 7.19 -1.75
C GLU A 95 -13.85 6.73 -0.32
N CYS A 96 -12.60 6.36 -0.04
CA CYS A 96 -12.15 5.94 1.29
C CYS A 96 -11.53 7.09 2.11
N VAL A 97 -11.54 8.31 1.57
CA VAL A 97 -11.15 9.53 2.27
C VAL A 97 -12.38 10.41 2.45
N ARG A 98 -12.74 10.66 3.72
CA ARG A 98 -13.93 11.44 4.07
C ARG A 98 -13.73 12.91 3.74
N LEU A 99 -14.82 13.67 3.71
CA LEU A 99 -14.79 15.14 3.52
C LEU A 99 -13.89 15.88 4.54
N SER A 100 -13.67 15.32 5.72
CA SER A 100 -12.71 15.85 6.71
C SER A 100 -11.24 15.79 6.25
N GLY A 101 -10.96 15.02 5.20
CA GLY A 101 -9.60 14.68 4.74
C GLY A 101 -8.95 13.54 5.52
N LEU A 102 -9.71 12.82 6.34
CA LEU A 102 -9.25 11.61 7.02
C LEU A 102 -9.67 10.37 6.24
N CYS A 103 -8.77 9.39 6.10
CA CYS A 103 -9.18 8.07 5.63
C CYS A 103 -10.08 7.41 6.68
N ASP A 104 -10.91 6.44 6.25
CA ASP A 104 -11.87 5.80 7.16
C ASP A 104 -11.20 5.19 8.41
N VAL A 105 -10.01 4.61 8.28
CA VAL A 105 -9.25 4.10 9.44
C VAL A 105 -8.89 5.21 10.41
N CYS A 106 -8.30 6.31 9.92
CA CYS A 106 -7.92 7.44 10.76
C CYS A 106 -9.11 8.17 11.38
N ALA A 107 -10.27 8.16 10.71
CA ALA A 107 -11.51 8.76 11.20
C ALA A 107 -12.14 7.93 12.32
N HIS A 108 -11.91 6.61 12.33
CA HIS A 108 -12.57 5.68 13.23
C HIS A 108 -11.67 5.11 14.33
N ILE A 109 -10.34 5.18 14.20
CA ILE A 109 -9.41 4.56 15.15
C ILE A 109 -9.61 4.97 16.62
N ASP A 110 -10.07 6.20 16.89
CA ASP A 110 -10.33 6.65 18.26
C ASP A 110 -11.61 5.99 18.87
N ARG A 111 -12.55 5.55 18.03
CA ARG A 111 -13.82 4.90 18.43
C ARG A 111 -13.75 3.38 18.28
N ASP A 112 -13.18 2.87 17.20
CA ASP A 112 -13.22 1.46 16.83
C ASP A 112 -11.87 0.75 17.06
N GLY A 113 -10.83 1.50 17.43
CA GLY A 113 -9.52 0.93 17.72
C GLY A 113 -9.49 0.06 18.98
N THR A 114 -8.60 -0.92 18.96
CA THR A 114 -8.32 -1.84 20.08
C THR A 114 -7.05 -1.39 20.79
N PHE A 115 -7.06 -1.35 22.12
CA PHE A 115 -5.85 -1.07 22.90
C PHE A 115 -4.84 -2.20 22.75
N VAL A 116 -3.56 -1.85 22.59
CA VAL A 116 -2.48 -2.82 22.44
C VAL A 116 -1.26 -2.41 23.27
N ALA A 117 -0.55 -3.41 23.78
CA ALA A 117 0.81 -3.22 24.26
C ALA A 117 1.73 -3.16 23.03
N LEU A 118 2.14 -1.95 22.63
CA LEU A 118 2.91 -1.78 21.38
C LEU A 118 4.22 -2.59 21.37
N VAL A 119 4.81 -2.87 22.54
CA VAL A 119 6.00 -3.71 22.69
C VAL A 119 5.81 -5.15 22.17
N ASP A 120 4.59 -5.67 22.22
CA ASP A 120 4.27 -7.03 21.76
C ASP A 120 3.96 -7.09 20.25
N GLU A 121 3.80 -5.92 19.62
CA GLU A 121 3.47 -5.83 18.20
C GLU A 121 4.72 -6.01 17.34
N PRO A 122 4.62 -6.67 16.17
CA PRO A 122 5.78 -6.92 15.30
C PRO A 122 6.56 -5.65 14.90
N CYS A 123 5.88 -4.50 14.80
CA CYS A 123 6.51 -3.22 14.46
C CYS A 123 7.40 -2.64 15.56
N ALA A 124 7.34 -3.16 16.79
CA ALA A 124 8.17 -2.74 17.91
C ALA A 124 9.68 -2.93 17.66
N ARG A 125 10.04 -3.81 16.74
CA ARG A 125 11.45 -4.04 16.36
C ARG A 125 12.03 -2.92 15.50
N ASP A 126 11.20 -2.06 14.90
CA ASP A 126 11.69 -0.93 14.12
C ASP A 126 12.23 0.16 15.06
N VAL A 127 13.49 0.57 14.83
CA VAL A 127 14.17 1.58 15.67
C VAL A 127 13.38 2.90 15.76
N ARG A 128 12.69 3.31 14.69
CA ARG A 128 11.88 4.54 14.70
C ARG A 128 10.68 4.41 15.61
N VAL A 129 10.11 3.20 15.73
CA VAL A 129 9.01 2.89 16.65
C VAL A 129 9.54 2.86 18.10
N GLN A 130 10.71 2.27 18.34
CA GLN A 130 11.35 2.25 19.67
C GLN A 130 11.56 3.65 20.27
N LEU A 131 11.89 4.64 19.43
CA LEU A 131 12.08 6.02 19.88
C LEU A 131 10.80 6.69 20.41
N ILE A 132 9.63 6.14 20.11
CA ILE A 132 8.35 6.75 20.49
C ILE A 132 7.38 5.80 21.19
N MET A 133 7.67 4.50 21.29
CA MET A 133 6.73 3.52 21.84
C MET A 133 6.41 3.78 23.32
N SER A 134 7.38 4.31 24.06
CA SER A 134 7.25 4.64 25.47
C SER A 134 6.45 5.94 25.65
N ASN A 135 5.72 6.04 26.75
CA ASN A 135 4.90 7.19 27.16
C ASN A 135 3.53 7.36 26.45
N TYR A 136 3.19 6.48 25.51
CA TYR A 136 1.88 6.52 24.88
C TYR A 136 1.04 5.29 25.24
N ARG A 137 -0.26 5.52 25.38
CA ARG A 137 -1.27 4.47 25.32
C ARG A 137 -1.64 4.26 23.87
N TRP A 138 -1.49 3.04 23.36
CA TRP A 138 -1.62 2.73 21.94
C TRP A 138 -2.95 2.07 21.64
N VAL A 139 -3.64 2.57 20.62
CA VAL A 139 -4.74 1.87 19.95
C VAL A 139 -4.32 1.49 18.55
N LYS A 140 -4.84 0.36 18.08
CA LYS A 140 -4.60 -0.22 16.76
C LYS A 140 -5.92 -0.34 16.02
N LEU A 141 -5.91 0.01 14.73
CA LEU A 141 -7.00 -0.32 13.81
C LEU A 141 -6.41 -0.71 12.46
N GLU A 142 -6.97 -1.76 11.87
CA GLU A 142 -6.47 -2.36 10.64
C GLU A 142 -7.40 -2.09 9.45
N SER A 143 -6.81 -2.06 8.27
CA SER A 143 -7.49 -2.16 6.99
C SER A 143 -6.95 -3.34 6.20
N THR A 144 -7.34 -3.50 4.94
CA THR A 144 -6.88 -4.61 4.08
C THR A 144 -5.36 -4.72 4.02
N HIS A 145 -4.68 -3.61 3.75
CA HIS A 145 -3.22 -3.63 3.51
C HIS A 145 -2.39 -2.91 4.57
N LEU A 146 -3.03 -2.17 5.48
CA LEU A 146 -2.33 -1.34 6.47
C LEU A 146 -2.82 -1.60 7.89
N ILE A 147 -1.92 -1.36 8.84
CA ILE A 147 -2.21 -1.27 10.26
C ILE A 147 -1.85 0.14 10.73
N HIS A 148 -2.77 0.79 11.42
CA HIS A 148 -2.54 2.09 12.04
C HIS A 148 -2.45 1.91 13.55
N TYR A 149 -1.43 2.50 14.15
CA TYR A 149 -1.32 2.65 15.59
C TYR A 149 -1.38 4.14 15.93
N VAL A 150 -2.25 4.51 16.86
CA VAL A 150 -2.30 5.86 17.41
C VAL A 150 -1.97 5.79 18.89
N GLY A 151 -0.90 6.49 19.26
CA GLY A 151 -0.49 6.67 20.65
C GLY A 151 -1.03 7.97 21.19
N ARG A 152 -1.48 8.01 22.44
CA ARG A 152 -1.75 9.26 23.18
C ARG A 152 -1.07 9.24 24.53
N ASP A 153 -0.44 10.35 24.90
CA ASP A 153 0.14 10.55 26.23
C ASP A 153 -0.81 11.33 27.15
N THR A 154 -0.43 11.51 28.41
CA THR A 154 -1.19 12.27 29.41
C THR A 154 -1.24 13.77 29.13
N SER A 155 -0.35 14.29 28.28
CA SER A 155 -0.30 15.68 27.84
C SER A 155 -1.07 15.90 26.52
N MET A 156 -1.85 14.92 26.09
CA MET A 156 -2.62 14.93 24.84
C MET A 156 -1.77 15.09 23.58
N GLN A 157 -0.46 14.84 23.66
CA GLN A 157 0.33 14.62 22.47
C GLN A 157 -0.05 13.29 21.87
N ALA A 158 -0.02 13.22 20.55
CA ALA A 158 -0.32 11.99 19.85
C ALA A 158 0.87 11.53 19.01
N ALA A 159 0.90 10.24 18.75
CA ALA A 159 1.81 9.65 17.80
C ALA A 159 1.05 8.74 16.84
N LEU A 160 1.60 8.55 15.66
CA LEU A 160 1.05 7.68 14.63
C LEU A 160 2.14 6.78 14.07
N ILE A 161 1.82 5.50 13.96
CA ILE A 161 2.61 4.52 13.22
C ILE A 161 1.71 3.90 12.16
N VAL A 162 2.20 3.82 10.93
CA VAL A 162 1.53 3.12 9.83
C VAL A 162 2.42 2.00 9.37
N VAL A 163 1.87 0.80 9.31
CA VAL A 163 2.60 -0.42 8.98
C VAL A 163 1.92 -1.11 7.82
N ALA A 164 2.68 -1.48 6.79
CA ALA A 164 2.18 -2.33 5.72
C ALA A 164 2.10 -3.78 6.22
N LYS A 165 0.95 -4.42 5.99
CA LYS A 165 0.81 -5.85 6.22
C LYS A 165 1.69 -6.59 5.22
N THR A 166 2.38 -7.62 5.67
CA THR A 166 3.01 -8.57 4.76
C THR A 166 1.88 -9.27 4.02
N GLN A 167 1.79 -9.09 2.69
CA GLN A 167 0.84 -9.88 1.91
C GLN A 167 1.25 -11.34 2.05
N ALA A 168 0.32 -12.20 2.47
CA ALA A 168 0.52 -13.64 2.41
C ALA A 168 0.72 -13.99 0.94
N GLY A 169 1.97 -14.21 0.54
CA GLY A 169 2.34 -14.24 -0.86
C GLY A 169 1.63 -15.35 -1.64
N THR A 170 1.39 -15.07 -2.91
CA THR A 170 1.81 -16.03 -3.94
C THR A 170 2.34 -15.21 -5.13
N PRO A 171 3.66 -14.96 -5.22
CA PRO A 171 4.27 -14.84 -6.52
C PRO A 171 4.40 -16.27 -7.04
N ASP A 172 3.61 -16.62 -8.04
CA ASP A 172 3.84 -17.82 -8.83
C ASP A 172 5.28 -17.71 -9.40
N GLY A 173 6.23 -18.45 -8.80
CA GLY A 173 7.62 -18.51 -9.26
C GLY A 173 8.73 -17.87 -8.39
N ALA A 174 8.47 -17.43 -7.15
CA ALA A 174 9.57 -16.97 -6.27
C ALA A 174 10.37 -18.15 -5.69
N GLU A 175 11.70 -18.14 -5.89
CA GLU A 175 12.62 -19.15 -5.37
C GLU A 175 12.52 -19.32 -3.83
N PRO A 176 12.64 -20.55 -3.31
CA PRO A 176 12.54 -20.83 -1.88
C PRO A 176 13.83 -20.41 -1.16
N GLY A 177 13.94 -19.13 -0.83
CA GLY A 177 15.07 -18.58 -0.06
C GLY A 177 14.90 -17.15 0.46
N GLY A 178 13.80 -16.48 0.14
CA GLY A 178 13.54 -15.11 0.60
C GLY A 178 13.13 -15.08 2.07
N GLU A 179 13.94 -14.42 2.90
CA GLU A 179 13.62 -14.08 4.29
C GLU A 179 12.21 -13.49 4.37
N ALA A 180 11.35 -14.03 5.24
CA ALA A 180 10.00 -13.52 5.43
C ALA A 180 10.08 -12.03 5.81
N ILE A 181 9.80 -11.16 4.84
CA ILE A 181 9.88 -9.71 5.04
C ILE A 181 8.76 -9.36 6.02
N GLY A 182 9.14 -9.18 7.28
CA GLY A 182 8.23 -8.79 8.35
C GLY A 182 7.48 -7.49 8.02
N PRO A 183 6.42 -7.17 8.76
CA PRO A 183 5.57 -6.01 8.50
C PRO A 183 6.42 -4.73 8.43
N ARG A 184 6.31 -4.00 7.31
CA ARG A 184 7.17 -2.85 7.01
C ARG A 184 6.56 -1.57 7.55
N VAL A 185 7.25 -0.92 8.49
CA VAL A 185 6.83 0.40 8.99
C VAL A 185 6.98 1.44 7.89
N ARG A 186 5.84 1.96 7.42
CA ARG A 186 5.76 3.00 6.37
C ARG A 186 5.96 4.40 6.93
N LYS A 187 5.43 4.65 8.13
CA LYS A 187 5.47 5.97 8.75
C LYS A 187 5.54 5.86 10.26
N VAL A 188 6.33 6.75 10.85
CA VAL A 188 6.33 7.09 12.27
C VAL A 188 6.26 8.61 12.36
N ALA A 189 5.32 9.15 13.11
CA ALA A 189 5.18 10.60 13.29
C ALA A 189 4.67 10.93 14.68
N LYS A 190 5.25 11.97 15.29
CA LYS A 190 4.61 12.69 16.39
C LYS A 190 3.62 13.67 15.78
N LEU A 191 2.38 13.58 16.23
CA LEU A 191 1.34 14.52 15.90
C LEU A 191 1.32 15.56 17.04
N GLY A 192 1.18 16.83 16.71
CA GLY A 192 0.97 17.88 17.71
C GLY A 192 -0.31 17.63 18.51
N MET A 193 -0.81 18.66 19.20
CA MET A 193 -2.11 18.56 19.87
C MET A 193 -3.17 18.23 18.80
N LEU A 194 -3.69 17.00 18.83
CA LEU A 194 -4.72 16.59 17.88
C LEU A 194 -6.05 17.21 18.30
N ASP A 195 -6.58 18.08 17.45
CA ASP A 195 -7.98 18.53 17.49
C ASP A 195 -8.89 17.33 17.24
N THR A 196 -9.09 16.51 18.26
CA THR A 196 -10.02 15.39 18.23
C THR A 196 -11.07 15.60 19.32
N PRO A 197 -12.37 15.56 18.98
CA PRO A 197 -13.46 15.78 19.93
C PRO A 197 -13.66 14.61 20.92
N TYR A 198 -12.94 13.50 20.77
CA TYR A 198 -13.16 12.27 21.54
C TYR A 198 -12.25 12.19 22.78
N ARG A 199 -12.51 13.06 23.77
CA ARG A 199 -11.72 13.17 25.01
C ARG A 199 -12.08 12.11 26.06
N GLU A 200 -13.29 11.58 26.05
CA GLU A 200 -13.86 10.86 27.20
C GLU A 200 -13.38 9.41 27.34
N ARG A 201 -13.10 8.72 26.23
CA ARG A 201 -12.69 7.30 26.26
C ARG A 201 -11.26 7.08 26.77
N TRP A 202 -10.41 8.10 26.72
CA TRP A 202 -9.00 8.01 27.10
C TRP A 202 -8.72 8.37 28.56
N ALA A 203 -9.70 8.98 29.25
CA ALA A 203 -9.57 9.48 30.62
C ALA A 203 -10.08 8.50 31.69
N LEU A 204 -10.81 7.44 31.32
CA LEU A 204 -11.55 6.56 32.25
C LEU A 204 -11.01 5.11 32.28
N SER A 205 -9.76 4.88 31.88
CA SER A 205 -9.10 3.56 31.86
C SER A 205 -7.65 3.68 32.30
#